data_AF-A0A1H9TF16-F1
#
_entry.id   AF-A0A1H9TF16-F1
#
_cell.length_a   1.000
_cell.length_b   1.000
_cell.length_c   1.000
_cell.angle_alpha   90.00
_cell.angle_beta   90.00
_cell.angle_gamma   90.00
#
_symmetry.space_group_name_H-M   'P 1'
#
loop_
_entity.id
_entity.type
_entity.pdbx_description
1 polymer ?
#
loop_
_entity_poly.entity_id
_entity_poly.type
_entity_poly.pdbx_seq_one_letter_code
_entity_poly.pdbx_strand_id
1 'polypeptide(L)'
;MTYPGGDYQGLGFYPGPPRRDRRLLVIIVSVAAIVLVVGAVVAIILLQRQSSTPAAPTSSTGPTSTTSSAAKTTTTTEQAGRKVENDTAKLSYVVPDSWTPIDSATPITLKALPGVSIDHLVGLTEYQCGGKSYSRGVVGGGKVARGELNQRATEIAQAFGKQLYTGGSGVEVVPGTPEPVTAATGAGTELKGVRVTAAVTSTGDACLAGKGELVVVLLDDGTDLRLLLVNGDTEGGPATPPPARSAELDTIADSVRPLG
;
A
#
# COMPACT_ATOMS: atom_id res chain seq x y z
N MET A 1 11.61 -27.74 -26.79
CA MET A 1 11.05 -26.53 -27.43
C MET A 1 10.72 -25.53 -26.35
N THR A 2 11.25 -24.34 -26.52
CA THR A 2 11.38 -23.24 -25.56
C THR A 2 10.02 -22.67 -25.17
N TYR A 3 9.72 -22.61 -23.86
CA TYR A 3 8.60 -21.83 -23.33
C TYR A 3 9.11 -20.42 -23.00
N PRO A 4 8.61 -19.36 -23.68
CA PRO A 4 9.03 -18.00 -23.39
C PRO A 4 8.34 -17.47 -22.12
N GLY A 5 9.11 -16.76 -21.31
CA GLY A 5 8.68 -16.14 -20.05
C GLY A 5 7.52 -15.17 -20.25
N GLY A 6 6.54 -15.27 -19.33
CA GLY A 6 5.37 -14.42 -19.28
C GLY A 6 5.57 -13.27 -18.30
N ASP A 7 5.49 -12.06 -18.84
CA ASP A 7 5.50 -10.80 -18.11
C ASP A 7 4.29 -10.69 -17.17
N TYR A 8 4.57 -10.68 -15.88
CA TYR A 8 3.58 -10.36 -14.87
C TYR A 8 3.52 -8.86 -14.65
N GLN A 9 2.33 -8.31 -14.89
CA GLN A 9 2.00 -6.97 -14.44
C GLN A 9 0.92 -7.11 -13.38
N GLY A 10 1.30 -6.76 -12.15
CA GLY A 10 0.45 -6.91 -10.97
C GLY A 10 -0.94 -6.29 -11.12
N LEU A 11 -1.78 -6.74 -10.17
CA LEU A 11 -3.19 -6.40 -9.92
C LEU A 11 -4.20 -7.31 -10.62
N GLY A 12 -4.74 -8.29 -9.88
CA GLY A 12 -6.15 -8.68 -9.96
C GLY A 12 -6.78 -8.85 -11.36
N PHE A 13 -6.03 -9.35 -12.35
CA PHE A 13 -6.53 -9.50 -13.71
C PHE A 13 -6.00 -10.80 -14.33
N TYR A 14 -6.90 -11.77 -14.53
CA TYR A 14 -6.72 -12.88 -15.46
C TYR A 14 -7.28 -12.43 -16.83
N PRO A 15 -6.49 -12.38 -17.92
CA PRO A 15 -7.00 -11.94 -19.21
C PRO A 15 -7.73 -13.06 -19.97
N GLY A 16 -9.01 -12.83 -20.29
CA GLY A 16 -9.67 -13.40 -21.46
C GLY A 16 -9.41 -12.56 -22.74
N PRO A 17 -9.66 -13.12 -23.95
CA PRO A 17 -9.09 -12.66 -25.23
C PRO A 17 -9.59 -11.28 -25.74
N PRO A 18 -8.84 -10.62 -26.64
CA PRO A 18 -8.91 -9.18 -26.87
C PRO A 18 -10.14 -8.71 -27.64
N ARG A 19 -10.63 -7.51 -27.31
CA ARG A 19 -11.51 -6.70 -28.18
C ARG A 19 -10.93 -5.31 -28.44
N ARG A 20 -11.19 -4.86 -29.67
CA ARG A 20 -10.59 -3.74 -30.42
C ARG A 20 -10.71 -2.37 -29.73
N ASP A 21 -9.66 -1.58 -29.93
CA ASP A 21 -9.40 -0.28 -29.31
C ASP A 21 -10.28 0.86 -29.90
N ARG A 22 -10.90 1.66 -29.02
CA ARG A 22 -11.61 2.92 -29.34
C ARG A 22 -11.00 4.13 -28.59
N ARG A 23 -9.79 3.98 -28.03
CA ARG A 23 -9.10 5.01 -27.22
C ARG A 23 -8.85 6.33 -27.95
N LEU A 24 -8.72 6.30 -29.28
CA LEU A 24 -8.42 7.50 -30.07
C LEU A 24 -9.59 8.51 -30.10
N LEU A 25 -10.84 8.04 -29.96
CA LEU A 25 -12.02 8.92 -29.99
C LEU A 25 -12.27 9.60 -28.62
N VAL A 26 -11.88 8.95 -27.52
CA VAL A 26 -12.05 9.48 -26.15
C VAL A 26 -11.03 10.58 -25.84
N ILE A 27 -9.81 10.49 -26.39
CA ILE A 27 -8.75 11.49 -26.19
C ILE A 27 -9.12 12.84 -26.83
N ILE A 28 -9.75 12.83 -28.01
CA ILE A 28 -10.12 14.06 -28.73
C ILE A 28 -11.20 14.85 -27.98
N VAL A 29 -12.17 14.17 -27.38
CA VAL A 29 -13.27 14.84 -26.63
C VAL A 29 -12.77 15.40 -25.29
N SER A 30 -11.81 14.75 -24.64
CA SER A 30 -11.26 15.20 -23.35
C SER A 30 -10.44 16.49 -23.47
N VAL A 31 -9.67 16.66 -24.54
CA VAL A 31 -8.85 17.87 -24.75
C VAL A 31 -9.74 19.11 -25.00
N ALA A 32 -10.86 18.96 -25.71
CA ALA A 32 -11.78 20.06 -25.98
C ALA A 32 -12.47 20.59 -24.69
N ALA A 33 -12.78 19.71 -23.73
CA ALA A 33 -13.40 20.11 -22.47
C ALA A 33 -12.46 20.88 -21.54
N ILE A 34 -11.17 20.52 -21.52
CA ILE A 34 -10.17 21.17 -20.66
C ILE A 34 -9.91 22.61 -21.11
N VAL A 35 -9.89 22.88 -22.41
CA VAL A 35 -9.69 24.25 -22.95
C VAL A 35 -10.83 25.19 -22.55
N LEU A 36 -12.07 24.70 -22.48
CA LEU A 36 -13.22 25.50 -22.05
C LEU A 36 -13.18 25.84 -20.55
N VAL A 37 -12.71 24.93 -19.70
CA VAL A 37 -12.65 25.16 -18.24
C VAL A 37 -11.54 26.16 -17.89
N VAL A 38 -10.38 26.10 -18.55
CA VAL A 38 -9.28 27.04 -18.31
C VAL A 38 -9.67 28.48 -18.71
N GLY A 39 -10.44 28.65 -19.79
CA GLY A 39 -10.96 29.96 -20.19
C GLY A 39 -11.89 30.61 -19.14
N ALA A 40 -12.73 29.82 -18.49
CA ALA A 40 -13.67 30.31 -17.47
C ALA A 40 -12.96 30.73 -16.17
N VAL A 41 -11.93 29.99 -15.75
CA VAL A 41 -11.20 30.26 -14.50
C VAL A 41 -10.37 31.55 -14.59
N VAL A 42 -9.76 31.85 -15.75
CA VAL A 42 -8.98 33.07 -15.94
C VAL A 42 -9.86 34.33 -15.88
N ALA A 43 -11.10 34.27 -16.37
CA ALA A 43 -12.04 35.38 -16.30
C ALA A 43 -12.47 35.70 -14.85
N ILE A 44 -12.67 34.68 -14.01
CA ILE A 44 -13.08 34.85 -12.61
C ILE A 44 -11.95 35.47 -11.77
N ILE A 45 -10.70 35.06 -12.00
CA ILE A 45 -9.54 35.57 -11.24
C ILE A 45 -9.24 37.05 -11.58
N LEU A 46 -9.57 37.50 -12.79
CA LEU A 46 -9.39 38.91 -13.16
C LEU A 46 -10.44 39.86 -12.55
N LEU A 47 -11.64 39.36 -12.19
CA LEU A 47 -12.66 40.17 -11.52
C LEU A 47 -12.44 40.33 -10.01
N GLN A 48 -11.70 39.43 -9.34
CA GLN A 48 -11.53 39.46 -7.88
C GLN A 48 -10.33 40.30 -7.39
N ARG A 49 -9.54 40.92 -8.28
CA ARG A 49 -8.34 41.70 -7.89
C ARG A 49 -8.58 43.18 -7.56
N GLN A 50 -9.83 43.64 -7.49
CA GLN A 50 -10.16 45.01 -7.07
C GLN A 50 -10.80 45.03 -5.67
N SER A 51 -10.00 44.81 -4.62
CA SER A 51 -10.32 45.18 -3.22
C SER A 51 -9.03 45.17 -2.39
N SER A 52 -8.55 46.37 -2.06
CA SER A 52 -7.29 46.72 -1.37
C SER A 52 -7.42 46.66 0.16
N THR A 53 -6.58 45.88 0.88
CA THR A 53 -5.42 46.26 1.76
C THR A 53 -5.76 46.47 3.27
N PRO A 54 -4.80 46.65 4.24
CA PRO A 54 -4.30 45.65 5.20
C PRO A 54 -4.43 46.04 6.71
N ALA A 55 -4.13 45.12 7.64
CA ALA A 55 -3.78 45.46 9.03
C ALA A 55 -2.76 44.47 9.65
N ALA A 56 -1.83 45.00 10.43
CA ALA A 56 -0.67 44.33 11.04
C ALA A 56 -0.85 44.12 12.58
N PRO A 57 0.16 43.66 13.36
CA PRO A 57 0.16 42.42 14.12
C PRO A 57 -0.06 42.59 15.64
N THR A 58 -0.26 41.49 16.37
CA THR A 58 -0.17 41.48 17.85
C THR A 58 0.50 40.21 18.36
N SER A 59 1.53 40.39 19.19
CA SER A 59 2.31 39.36 19.89
C SER A 59 1.55 38.76 21.07
N SER A 60 1.72 37.47 21.35
CA SER A 60 1.58 36.89 22.71
C SER A 60 2.28 35.54 22.80
N THR A 61 2.76 35.22 24.01
CA THR A 61 3.87 34.32 24.35
C THR A 61 3.37 33.11 25.15
N GLY A 62 3.81 31.89 24.77
CA GLY A 62 3.96 30.67 25.62
C GLY A 62 2.69 29.90 26.05
N PRO A 63 2.80 28.63 26.55
CA PRO A 63 4.00 27.86 26.88
C PRO A 63 4.12 26.44 26.24
N THR A 64 5.32 25.89 26.40
CA THR A 64 5.83 24.56 26.04
C THR A 64 5.04 23.40 26.63
N SER A 65 4.65 22.41 25.79
CA SER A 65 4.17 21.10 26.24
C SER A 65 5.23 20.04 25.94
N THR A 66 5.74 19.41 26.99
CA THR A 66 6.66 18.27 26.96
C THR A 66 5.90 17.00 26.58
N THR A 67 6.21 16.43 25.42
CA THR A 67 5.67 15.13 24.99
C THR A 67 6.59 14.02 25.54
N SER A 68 6.10 13.24 26.51
CA SER A 68 6.77 12.03 26.98
C SER A 68 6.27 10.84 26.15
N SER A 69 7.08 10.38 25.20
CA SER A 69 6.81 9.14 24.46
C SER A 69 7.07 7.93 25.37
N ALA A 70 6.01 7.35 25.90
CA ALA A 70 6.05 6.03 26.52
C ALA A 70 6.17 4.97 25.41
N ALA A 71 7.28 4.23 25.40
CA ALA A 71 7.46 3.07 24.54
C ALA A 71 6.46 1.96 24.94
N LYS A 72 5.71 1.45 23.97
CA LYS A 72 4.79 0.33 24.14
C LYS A 72 5.62 -0.96 24.18
N THR A 73 5.78 -1.53 25.37
CA THR A 73 6.33 -2.89 25.53
C THR A 73 5.26 -3.89 25.06
N THR A 74 5.48 -4.49 23.90
CA THR A 74 4.58 -5.51 23.34
C THR A 74 4.86 -6.85 24.01
N THR A 75 4.00 -7.26 24.94
CA THR A 75 3.96 -8.63 25.46
C THR A 75 3.55 -9.56 24.31
N THR A 76 4.46 -10.41 23.86
CA THR A 76 4.24 -11.38 22.78
C THR A 76 3.17 -12.39 23.18
N THR A 77 1.92 -12.12 22.83
CA THR A 77 0.90 -13.16 22.77
C THR A 77 1.19 -13.98 21.52
N GLU A 78 1.45 -15.27 21.67
CA GLU A 78 1.64 -16.18 20.54
C GLU A 78 0.41 -16.09 19.63
N GLN A 79 0.59 -15.50 18.44
CA GLN A 79 -0.49 -15.23 17.51
C GLN A 79 -0.96 -16.57 16.91
N ALA A 80 -2.24 -16.90 17.10
CA ALA A 80 -2.85 -18.04 16.43
C ALA A 80 -2.92 -17.80 14.92
N GLY A 81 -2.48 -18.77 14.13
CA GLY A 81 -2.53 -18.72 12.67
C GLY A 81 -1.47 -19.59 12.01
N ARG A 82 -1.37 -19.46 10.70
CA ARG A 82 -0.38 -20.14 9.87
C ARG A 82 0.90 -19.31 9.80
N LYS A 83 2.03 -19.92 10.14
CA LYS A 83 3.35 -19.36 9.84
C LYS A 83 3.64 -19.45 8.34
N VAL A 84 4.06 -18.35 7.76
CA VAL A 84 4.54 -18.22 6.38
C VAL A 84 6.03 -17.91 6.43
N GLU A 85 6.83 -18.67 5.70
CA GLU A 85 8.25 -18.43 5.54
C GLU A 85 8.52 -17.92 4.12
N ASN A 86 9.27 -16.84 4.02
CA ASN A 86 9.69 -16.25 2.77
C ASN A 86 11.23 -16.25 2.71
N ASP A 87 11.76 -17.27 2.04
CA ASP A 87 13.19 -17.46 1.91
C ASP A 87 13.89 -16.40 1.06
N THR A 88 13.17 -15.79 0.11
CA THR A 88 13.69 -14.70 -0.73
C THR A 88 13.95 -13.47 0.13
N ALA A 89 12.96 -13.09 0.94
CA ALA A 89 13.02 -11.93 1.83
C ALA A 89 13.83 -12.18 3.11
N LYS A 90 14.07 -13.46 3.45
CA LYS A 90 14.61 -13.89 4.76
C LYS A 90 13.73 -13.41 5.92
N LEU A 91 12.43 -13.62 5.79
CA LEU A 91 11.41 -13.24 6.78
C LEU A 91 10.45 -14.41 7.01
N SER A 92 9.82 -14.42 8.18
CA SER A 92 8.62 -15.19 8.45
C SER A 92 7.58 -14.30 9.12
N TYR A 93 6.31 -14.66 8.99
CA TYR A 93 5.19 -13.95 9.60
C TYR A 93 4.02 -14.93 9.81
N VAL A 94 3.05 -14.55 10.61
CA VAL A 94 1.86 -15.33 10.91
C VAL A 94 0.64 -14.65 10.28
N VAL A 95 -0.13 -15.41 9.52
CA VAL A 95 -1.41 -14.99 8.96
C VAL A 95 -2.56 -15.78 9.59
N PRO A 96 -3.74 -15.18 9.80
CA PRO A 96 -4.93 -15.93 10.18
C PRO A 96 -5.32 -16.99 9.14
N ASP A 97 -6.09 -18.00 9.54
CA ASP A 97 -6.52 -19.09 8.64
C ASP A 97 -7.40 -18.63 7.47
N SER A 98 -8.01 -17.42 7.57
CA SER A 98 -8.74 -16.77 6.49
C SER A 98 -7.86 -16.30 5.32
N TRP A 99 -6.54 -16.34 5.49
CA TRP A 99 -5.55 -15.99 4.48
C TRP A 99 -4.96 -17.25 3.85
N THR A 100 -5.05 -17.35 2.54
CA THR A 100 -4.64 -18.53 1.79
C THR A 100 -3.46 -18.21 0.87
N PRO A 101 -2.42 -19.07 0.83
CA PRO A 101 -1.36 -18.96 -0.15
C PRO A 101 -1.91 -18.90 -1.56
N ILE A 102 -1.26 -18.09 -2.41
CA ILE A 102 -1.59 -17.99 -3.81
C ILE A 102 -0.56 -18.84 -4.58
N ASP A 103 -0.87 -20.13 -4.77
CA ASP A 103 0.10 -21.16 -5.21
C ASP A 103 0.74 -20.90 -6.59
N SER A 104 0.11 -20.07 -7.43
CA SER A 104 0.63 -19.65 -8.75
C SER A 104 0.81 -18.14 -8.83
N ALA A 105 0.99 -17.48 -7.68
CA ALA A 105 1.29 -16.06 -7.64
C ALA A 105 2.62 -15.79 -8.31
N THR A 106 2.56 -14.84 -9.23
CA THR A 106 3.76 -14.21 -9.73
C THR A 106 4.15 -13.03 -8.80
N PRO A 107 5.45 -12.72 -8.63
CA PRO A 107 5.88 -11.65 -7.72
C PRO A 107 5.37 -10.26 -8.12
N ILE A 108 4.75 -9.51 -7.20
CA ILE A 108 4.30 -8.13 -7.48
C ILE A 108 5.51 -7.19 -7.49
N THR A 109 5.98 -6.84 -8.67
CA THR A 109 7.02 -5.83 -8.89
C THR A 109 6.44 -4.43 -8.97
N LEU A 110 7.01 -3.48 -8.23
CA LEU A 110 6.62 -2.08 -8.30
C LEU A 110 7.09 -1.43 -9.60
N LYS A 111 6.15 -0.81 -10.33
CA LYS A 111 6.45 -0.04 -11.54
C LYS A 111 7.21 1.26 -11.23
N ALA A 112 6.85 1.92 -10.14
CA ALA A 112 7.43 3.19 -9.72
C ALA A 112 8.80 3.05 -9.05
N LEU A 113 9.11 1.86 -8.52
CA LEU A 113 10.36 1.57 -7.81
C LEU A 113 10.98 0.28 -8.38
N PRO A 114 11.73 0.36 -9.49
CA PRO A 114 12.40 -0.79 -10.08
C PRO A 114 13.29 -1.51 -9.06
N GLY A 115 13.26 -2.84 -9.06
CA GLY A 115 14.00 -3.66 -8.10
C GLY A 115 13.29 -3.90 -6.77
N VAL A 116 12.11 -3.32 -6.55
CA VAL A 116 11.23 -3.69 -5.43
C VAL A 116 10.15 -4.65 -5.91
N SER A 117 10.13 -5.85 -5.33
CA SER A 117 9.09 -6.84 -5.58
C SER A 117 8.75 -7.61 -4.32
N ILE A 118 7.49 -8.04 -4.21
CA ILE A 118 7.06 -8.99 -3.18
C ILE A 118 6.66 -10.32 -3.80
N ASP A 119 6.96 -11.42 -3.11
CA ASP A 119 6.62 -12.79 -3.45
C ASP A 119 6.03 -13.52 -2.23
N HIS A 120 5.86 -14.85 -2.33
CA HIS A 120 5.19 -15.69 -1.32
C HIS A 120 3.83 -15.10 -0.92
N LEU A 121 3.04 -14.73 -1.93
CA LEU A 121 1.81 -14.00 -1.73
C LEU A 121 0.77 -14.88 -1.02
N VAL A 122 0.11 -14.28 -0.04
CA VAL A 122 -1.03 -14.86 0.65
C VAL A 122 -2.18 -13.86 0.54
N GLY A 123 -3.33 -14.32 0.06
CA GLY A 123 -4.50 -13.48 -0.18
C GLY A 123 -5.54 -13.64 0.91
N LEU A 124 -6.19 -12.55 1.30
CA LEU A 124 -7.42 -12.59 2.07
C LEU A 124 -8.59 -12.82 1.12
N THR A 125 -9.40 -13.83 1.43
CA THR A 125 -10.66 -14.23 0.78
C THR A 125 -10.90 -13.62 -0.62
N GLU A 126 -10.73 -14.45 -1.64
CA GLU A 126 -11.07 -14.07 -3.02
C GLU A 126 -12.59 -13.97 -3.21
N TYR A 127 -13.03 -13.10 -4.12
CA TYR A 127 -14.44 -12.98 -4.48
C TYR A 127 -14.62 -12.67 -5.97
N GLN A 128 -15.78 -13.05 -6.49
CA GLN A 128 -16.18 -12.78 -7.86
C GLN A 128 -17.15 -11.61 -7.90
N CYS A 129 -16.88 -10.64 -8.76
CA CYS A 129 -17.80 -9.52 -9.00
C CYS A 129 -17.71 -9.08 -10.46
N GLY A 130 -18.84 -8.86 -11.13
CA GLY A 130 -18.84 -8.42 -12.54
C GLY A 130 -18.06 -9.33 -13.50
N GLY A 131 -17.96 -10.64 -13.20
CA GLY A 131 -17.21 -11.61 -14.00
C GLY A 131 -15.68 -11.55 -13.84
N LYS A 132 -15.18 -10.89 -12.79
CA LYS A 132 -13.75 -10.80 -12.46
C LYS A 132 -13.49 -11.28 -11.04
N SER A 133 -12.28 -11.81 -10.81
CA SER A 133 -11.75 -12.16 -9.49
C SER A 133 -11.14 -10.94 -8.81
N TYR A 134 -11.45 -10.77 -7.54
CA TYR A 134 -10.88 -9.78 -6.65
C TYR A 134 -10.42 -10.46 -5.36
N SER A 135 -9.60 -9.78 -4.59
CA SER A 135 -9.18 -10.22 -3.26
C SER A 135 -9.39 -9.07 -2.28
N ARG A 136 -9.66 -9.40 -1.02
CA ARG A 136 -9.81 -8.43 0.07
C ARG A 136 -8.49 -7.93 0.63
N GLY A 137 -7.37 -8.52 0.22
CA GLY A 137 -6.08 -8.15 0.76
C GLY A 137 -5.00 -9.10 0.32
N VAL A 138 -3.76 -8.64 0.39
CA VAL A 138 -2.59 -9.44 0.05
C VAL A 138 -1.47 -9.14 1.03
N VAL A 139 -0.75 -10.17 1.42
CA VAL A 139 0.51 -10.06 2.14
C VAL A 139 1.61 -10.77 1.37
N GLY A 140 2.81 -10.19 1.37
CA GLY A 140 3.97 -10.78 0.73
C GLY A 140 5.26 -10.15 1.24
N GLY A 141 6.37 -10.86 1.04
CA GLY A 141 7.69 -10.41 1.47
C GLY A 141 8.60 -10.16 0.28
N GLY A 142 9.64 -9.34 0.47
CA GLY A 142 10.62 -9.05 -0.57
C GLY A 142 11.95 -8.53 -0.03
N LYS A 143 12.85 -8.23 -0.96
CA LYS A 143 14.10 -7.52 -0.67
C LYS A 143 14.09 -6.16 -1.35
N VAL A 144 14.70 -5.19 -0.67
CA VAL A 144 14.82 -3.82 -1.15
C VAL A 144 16.26 -3.38 -0.95
N ALA A 145 16.81 -2.68 -1.95
CA ALA A 145 18.14 -2.08 -1.82
C ALA A 145 18.18 -1.10 -0.64
N ARG A 146 19.29 -1.10 0.10
CA ARG A 146 19.46 -0.25 1.27
C ARG A 146 19.29 1.23 0.94
N GLY A 147 18.73 1.98 1.88
CA GLY A 147 18.52 3.41 1.82
C GLY A 147 18.13 3.96 3.19
N GLU A 148 17.73 5.23 3.26
CA GLU A 148 17.17 5.80 4.49
C GLU A 148 15.82 5.11 4.79
N LEU A 149 15.68 4.52 5.97
CA LEU A 149 14.59 3.62 6.32
C LEU A 149 13.22 4.31 6.22
N ASN A 150 13.07 5.49 6.81
CA ASN A 150 11.79 6.19 6.91
C ASN A 150 11.29 6.62 5.53
N GLN A 151 12.17 7.19 4.72
CA GLN A 151 11.92 7.58 3.34
C GLN A 151 11.58 6.35 2.50
N ARG A 152 12.37 5.27 2.58
CA ARG A 152 12.14 4.06 1.79
C ARG A 152 10.80 3.41 2.12
N ALA A 153 10.45 3.26 3.39
CA ALA A 153 9.17 2.70 3.78
C ALA A 153 7.99 3.55 3.28
N THR A 154 8.11 4.88 3.36
CA THR A 154 7.09 5.82 2.86
C THR A 154 6.94 5.75 1.34
N GLU A 155 8.05 5.74 0.59
CA GLU A 155 8.05 5.63 -0.88
C GLU A 155 7.42 4.30 -1.32
N ILE A 156 7.77 3.19 -0.66
CA ILE A 156 7.21 1.86 -0.93
C ILE A 156 5.72 1.84 -0.62
N ALA A 157 5.30 2.40 0.52
CA ALA A 157 3.89 2.47 0.88
C ALA A 157 3.09 3.27 -0.15
N GLN A 158 3.62 4.40 -0.59
CA GLN A 158 2.99 5.23 -1.62
C GLN A 158 2.93 4.52 -2.97
N ALA A 159 4.00 3.82 -3.37
CA ALA A 159 4.07 3.11 -4.64
C ALA A 159 3.15 1.89 -4.68
N PHE A 160 3.14 1.05 -3.62
CA PHE A 160 2.21 -0.07 -3.53
C PHE A 160 0.78 0.40 -3.36
N GLY A 161 0.49 1.41 -2.54
CA GLY A 161 -0.87 1.93 -2.42
C GLY A 161 -1.43 2.43 -3.76
N LYS A 162 -0.61 3.12 -4.58
CA LYS A 162 -1.03 3.53 -5.92
C LYS A 162 -1.20 2.34 -6.84
N GLN A 163 -0.24 1.41 -6.83
CA GLN A 163 -0.26 0.24 -7.69
C GLN A 163 -1.45 -0.66 -7.32
N LEU A 164 -1.61 -1.09 -6.08
CA LEU A 164 -2.68 -1.99 -5.63
C LEU A 164 -4.10 -1.51 -5.97
N TYR A 165 -4.31 -0.20 -6.09
CA TYR A 165 -5.61 0.40 -6.31
C TYR A 165 -5.81 1.04 -7.69
N THR A 166 -4.95 0.80 -8.69
CA THR A 166 -5.12 1.42 -10.03
C THR A 166 -6.39 0.98 -10.77
N GLY A 167 -7.15 0.01 -10.26
CA GLY A 167 -8.48 -0.34 -10.78
C GLY A 167 -9.51 0.76 -10.57
N GLY A 168 -9.32 1.60 -9.54
CA GLY A 168 -10.14 2.77 -9.26
C GLY A 168 -9.59 4.06 -9.89
N SER A 169 -10.37 5.13 -9.78
CA SER A 169 -9.99 6.51 -10.11
C SER A 169 -9.73 7.33 -8.85
N GLY A 170 -8.93 8.39 -8.98
CA GLY A 170 -8.67 9.32 -7.87
C GLY A 170 -7.94 8.67 -6.71
N VAL A 171 -7.05 7.71 -6.98
CA VAL A 171 -6.29 7.00 -5.95
C VAL A 171 -5.41 7.99 -5.18
N GLU A 172 -5.71 8.13 -3.89
CA GLU A 172 -4.92 8.91 -2.94
C GLU A 172 -4.32 7.96 -1.90
N VAL A 173 -3.03 8.15 -1.62
CA VAL A 173 -2.31 7.37 -0.60
C VAL A 173 -1.75 8.36 0.40
N VAL A 174 -2.11 8.17 1.66
CA VAL A 174 -1.67 9.00 2.78
C VAL A 174 -0.86 8.10 3.73
N PRO A 175 0.48 8.08 3.59
CA PRO A 175 1.35 7.42 4.54
C PRO A 175 1.28 8.09 5.91
N GLY A 176 1.20 7.28 6.96
CA GLY A 176 1.37 7.73 8.34
C GLY A 176 2.83 7.99 8.68
N THR A 177 3.06 8.44 9.91
CA THR A 177 4.41 8.66 10.43
C THR A 177 5.14 7.32 10.56
N PRO A 178 6.38 7.19 10.05
CA PRO A 178 7.18 5.98 10.25
C PRO A 178 7.48 5.73 11.73
N GLU A 179 7.25 4.50 12.18
CA GLU A 179 7.45 4.04 13.56
C GLU A 179 8.64 3.09 13.66
N PRO A 180 9.57 3.27 14.60
CA PRO A 180 10.67 2.34 14.79
C PRO A 180 10.15 0.97 15.25
N VAL A 181 10.69 -0.10 14.68
CA VAL A 181 10.39 -1.47 15.10
C VAL A 181 11.68 -2.27 15.31
N THR A 182 11.60 -3.28 16.17
CA THR A 182 12.65 -4.28 16.35
C THR A 182 12.06 -5.67 16.18
N ALA A 183 12.80 -6.57 15.52
CA ALA A 183 12.36 -7.94 15.33
C ALA A 183 13.50 -8.90 15.69
N ALA A 184 13.23 -9.78 16.65
CA ALA A 184 14.19 -10.80 17.09
C ALA A 184 14.26 -11.96 16.09
N THR A 185 15.48 -12.38 15.80
CA THR A 185 15.81 -13.63 15.12
C THR A 185 15.63 -14.82 16.08
N GLY A 186 15.51 -16.03 15.54
CA GLY A 186 15.54 -17.25 16.35
C GLY A 186 16.84 -17.43 17.16
N ALA A 187 17.93 -16.78 16.72
CA ALA A 187 19.24 -16.78 17.38
C ALA A 187 19.41 -15.67 18.44
N GLY A 188 18.38 -14.86 18.72
CA GLY A 188 18.41 -13.80 19.72
C GLY A 188 19.08 -12.48 19.27
N THR A 189 19.51 -12.39 18.01
CA THR A 189 19.93 -11.11 17.40
C THR A 189 18.70 -10.29 17.00
N GLU A 190 18.68 -9.00 17.25
CA GLU A 190 17.59 -8.10 16.85
C GLU A 190 17.95 -7.33 15.57
N LEU A 191 17.04 -7.32 14.60
CA LEU A 191 17.10 -6.39 13.49
C LEU A 191 16.27 -5.15 13.82
N LYS A 192 16.85 -3.98 13.55
CA LYS A 192 16.15 -2.69 13.64
C LYS A 192 15.45 -2.41 12.33
N GLY A 193 14.34 -1.70 12.40
CA GLY A 193 13.54 -1.40 11.23
C GLY A 193 12.58 -0.26 11.44
N VAL A 194 11.70 -0.12 10.46
CA VAL A 194 10.61 0.86 10.48
C VAL A 194 9.32 0.23 9.97
N ARG A 195 8.20 0.65 10.54
CA ARG A 195 6.85 0.36 10.09
C ARG A 195 6.18 1.64 9.60
N VAL A 196 5.49 1.57 8.47
CA VAL A 196 4.64 2.65 7.95
C VAL A 196 3.28 2.05 7.63
N THR A 197 2.25 2.58 8.27
CA THR A 197 0.86 2.33 7.88
C THR A 197 0.37 3.46 6.97
N ALA A 198 -0.23 3.14 5.83
CA ALA A 198 -0.77 4.10 4.89
C ALA A 198 -2.25 3.82 4.64
N ALA A 199 -3.05 4.88 4.69
CA ALA A 199 -4.44 4.83 4.24
C ALA A 199 -4.48 5.04 2.72
N VAL A 200 -5.32 4.27 2.04
CA VAL A 200 -5.59 4.40 0.62
C VAL A 200 -7.07 4.69 0.42
N THR A 201 -7.40 5.70 -0.38
CA THR A 201 -8.76 5.97 -0.84
C THR A 201 -8.81 5.90 -2.35
N SER A 202 -9.93 5.40 -2.87
CA SER A 202 -10.18 5.36 -4.31
C SER A 202 -11.68 5.44 -4.60
N THR A 203 -12.02 5.72 -5.85
CA THR A 203 -13.40 5.70 -6.34
C THR A 203 -13.52 4.65 -7.44
N GLY A 204 -14.64 3.94 -7.52
CA GLY A 204 -14.79 2.83 -8.45
C GLY A 204 -16.23 2.32 -8.54
N ASP A 205 -16.40 1.21 -9.26
CA ASP A 205 -17.66 0.50 -9.32
C ASP A 205 -17.92 -0.27 -8.00
N ALA A 206 -19.10 -0.90 -7.91
CA ALA A 206 -19.51 -1.66 -6.72
C ALA A 206 -18.66 -2.91 -6.44
N CYS A 207 -17.73 -3.28 -7.34
CA CYS A 207 -16.79 -4.37 -7.13
C CYS A 207 -15.50 -3.89 -6.46
N LEU A 208 -15.17 -2.60 -6.51
CA LEU A 208 -13.91 -2.06 -6.01
C LEU A 208 -14.01 -1.56 -4.58
N ALA A 209 -12.91 -1.69 -3.83
CA ALA A 209 -12.76 -1.07 -2.54
C ALA A 209 -12.64 0.45 -2.68
N GLY A 210 -13.40 1.18 -1.86
CA GLY A 210 -13.31 2.63 -1.76
C GLY A 210 -12.22 3.07 -0.78
N LYS A 211 -11.89 2.22 0.19
CA LYS A 211 -10.80 2.43 1.12
C LYS A 211 -10.04 1.15 1.38
N GLY A 212 -8.77 1.31 1.69
CA GLY A 212 -8.03 0.26 2.34
C GLY A 212 -6.79 0.77 3.04
N GLU A 213 -6.04 -0.18 3.54
CA GLU A 213 -4.89 0.06 4.40
C GLU A 213 -3.72 -0.77 3.89
N LEU A 214 -2.54 -0.21 4.07
CA LEU A 214 -1.28 -0.81 3.71
C LEU A 214 -0.32 -0.68 4.89
N VAL A 215 0.27 -1.78 5.34
CA VAL A 215 1.34 -1.78 6.34
C VAL A 215 2.62 -2.25 5.67
N VAL A 216 3.64 -1.42 5.69
CA VAL A 216 4.99 -1.72 5.21
C VAL A 216 5.89 -1.86 6.41
N VAL A 217 6.61 -2.99 6.51
CA VAL A 217 7.70 -3.16 7.48
C VAL A 217 9.00 -3.38 6.73
N LEU A 218 10.02 -2.60 7.08
CA LEU A 218 11.39 -2.76 6.59
C LEU A 218 12.30 -3.11 7.77
N LEU A 219 13.03 -4.21 7.69
CA LEU A 219 14.06 -4.60 8.64
C LEU A 219 15.44 -4.48 7.99
N ASP A 220 16.38 -3.81 8.65
CA ASP A 220 17.75 -3.61 8.17
C ASP A 220 18.64 -4.74 8.66
N ASP A 221 19.22 -5.51 7.73
CA ASP A 221 20.10 -6.64 8.05
C ASP A 221 21.59 -6.35 7.85
N GLY A 222 21.96 -5.09 7.62
CA GLY A 222 23.34 -4.71 7.31
C GLY A 222 23.62 -4.64 5.80
N THR A 223 22.93 -5.43 4.99
CA THR A 223 23.19 -5.53 3.53
C THR A 223 22.04 -5.02 2.69
N ASP A 224 20.84 -5.53 2.93
CA ASP A 224 19.61 -5.21 2.24
C ASP A 224 18.56 -4.76 3.30
N LEU A 225 17.41 -4.29 2.81
CA LEU A 225 16.22 -4.16 3.63
C LEU A 225 15.28 -5.32 3.32
N ARG A 226 14.84 -6.02 4.37
CA ARG A 226 13.84 -7.07 4.28
C ARG A 226 12.46 -6.44 4.38
N LEU A 227 11.65 -6.59 3.34
CA LEU A 227 10.33 -5.99 3.21
C LEU A 227 9.23 -6.99 3.54
N LEU A 228 8.29 -6.60 4.40
CA LEU A 228 6.96 -7.17 4.48
C LEU A 228 5.95 -6.11 4.02
N LEU A 229 5.05 -6.49 3.13
CA LEU A 229 3.89 -5.69 2.72
C LEU A 229 2.63 -6.41 3.15
N VAL A 230 1.75 -5.73 3.89
CA VAL A 230 0.41 -6.20 4.23
C VAL A 230 -0.60 -5.20 3.66
N ASN A 231 -1.57 -5.67 2.91
CA ASN A 231 -2.63 -4.85 2.33
C ASN A 231 -4.01 -5.45 2.64
N GLY A 232 -4.98 -4.60 2.96
CA GLY A 232 -6.37 -5.01 3.06
C GLY A 232 -7.35 -3.92 2.65
N ASP A 233 -8.41 -4.32 1.95
CA ASP A 233 -9.58 -3.51 1.65
C ASP A 233 -10.39 -3.33 2.93
N THR A 234 -10.51 -2.09 3.43
CA THR A 234 -11.21 -1.81 4.70
C THR A 234 -12.65 -1.34 4.49
N GLU A 235 -12.97 -0.79 3.32
CA GLU A 235 -14.34 -0.40 2.94
C GLU A 235 -14.58 -0.49 1.42
N GLY A 236 -15.83 -0.73 1.04
CA GLY A 236 -16.26 -0.84 -0.36
C GLY A 236 -16.27 -2.28 -0.88
N GLY A 237 -16.55 -2.43 -2.17
CA GLY A 237 -16.88 -3.71 -2.77
C GLY A 237 -18.16 -4.35 -2.21
N PRO A 238 -18.41 -5.63 -2.51
CA PRO A 238 -19.54 -6.38 -1.96
C PRO A 238 -19.50 -6.49 -0.43
N ALA A 239 -20.62 -6.73 0.25
CA ALA A 239 -20.60 -6.97 1.70
C ALA A 239 -20.03 -8.35 2.09
N THR A 240 -19.99 -9.29 1.15
CA THR A 240 -19.47 -10.65 1.34
C THR A 240 -18.48 -10.98 0.22
N PRO A 241 -17.24 -11.39 0.56
CA PRO A 241 -16.68 -11.52 1.90
C PRO A 241 -16.51 -10.18 2.60
N PRO A 242 -16.48 -10.15 3.95
CA PRO A 242 -16.34 -8.92 4.71
C PRO A 242 -15.00 -8.22 4.39
N PRO A 243 -14.94 -6.88 4.55
CA PRO A 243 -13.68 -6.15 4.49
C PRO A 243 -12.65 -6.64 5.52
N ALA A 244 -11.37 -6.39 5.22
CA ALA A 244 -10.28 -6.59 6.16
C ALA A 244 -10.42 -5.67 7.37
N ARG A 245 -9.95 -6.11 8.54
CA ARG A 245 -9.90 -5.30 9.76
C ARG A 245 -8.48 -4.76 9.94
N SER A 246 -8.32 -3.46 10.18
CA SER A 246 -7.00 -2.86 10.43
C SER A 246 -6.21 -3.58 11.54
N ALA A 247 -6.87 -3.94 12.64
CA ALA A 247 -6.24 -4.68 13.73
C ALA A 247 -5.66 -6.05 13.28
N GLU A 248 -6.27 -6.69 12.29
CA GLU A 248 -5.76 -7.94 11.72
C GLU A 248 -4.51 -7.70 10.88
N LEU A 249 -4.49 -6.64 10.07
CA LEU A 249 -3.32 -6.24 9.28
C LEU A 249 -2.13 -5.88 10.18
N ASP A 250 -2.39 -5.17 11.27
CA ASP A 250 -1.41 -4.85 12.31
C ASP A 250 -0.86 -6.11 12.96
N THR A 251 -1.72 -7.06 13.32
CA THR A 251 -1.29 -8.32 13.93
C THR A 251 -0.38 -9.10 12.97
N ILE A 252 -0.70 -9.16 11.67
CA ILE A 252 0.17 -9.78 10.66
C ILE A 252 1.52 -9.04 10.58
N ALA A 253 1.52 -7.71 10.55
CA ALA A 253 2.75 -6.93 10.47
C ALA A 253 3.65 -7.11 11.72
N ASP A 254 3.06 -7.12 12.92
CA ASP A 254 3.77 -7.28 14.20
C ASP A 254 4.37 -8.70 14.37
N SER A 255 3.84 -9.67 13.63
CA SER A 255 4.32 -11.05 13.63
C SER A 255 5.64 -11.27 12.89
N VAL A 256 6.12 -10.26 12.16
CA VAL A 256 7.30 -10.40 11.30
C VAL A 256 8.54 -10.77 12.12
N ARG A 257 9.24 -11.83 11.70
CA ARG A 257 10.50 -12.29 12.28
C ARG A 257 11.52 -12.50 11.18
N PRO A 258 12.78 -12.05 11.32
CA PRO A 258 13.81 -12.39 10.37
C PRO A 258 14.12 -13.89 10.43
N LEU A 259 14.38 -14.49 9.27
CA LEU A 259 14.96 -15.83 9.17
C LEU A 259 16.49 -15.74 9.26
N GLY A 260 17.10 -16.68 9.98
CA GLY A 260 18.55 -16.73 10.24
C GLY A 260 18.87 -16.51 11.71
#